data_AF-A0A941GFY7-F1
#
_entry.id   AF-A0A941GFY7-F1
#
_cell.length_a   1.000
_cell.length_b   1.000
_cell.length_c   1.000
_cell.angle_alpha   90.00
_cell.angle_beta   90.00
_cell.angle_gamma   90.00
#
_symmetry.space_group_name_H-M   'P 1'
#
loop_
_entity.id
_entity.type
_entity.pdbx_description
1 polymer ?
#
loop_
_entity_poly.entity_id
_entity_poly.type
_entity_poly.pdbx_seq_one_letter_code
_entity_poly.pdbx_strand_id
1 'polypeptide(L)' 'MGETNQLDKVKTQLEAILKTMKFGSVTLVIQDGKIIQIEKNEKIRLGK' A
#
# COMPACT_ATOMS: atom_id res chain seq x y z
N MET A 1 -1.56 2.59 -26.07
CA MET A 1 -0.67 3.13 -25.01
C MET A 1 -1.56 3.59 -23.86
N GLY A 2 -1.73 2.82 -22.78
CA GLY A 2 -2.70 3.23 -21.76
C GLY A 2 -2.84 2.46 -20.45
N GLU A 3 -2.22 1.28 -20.28
CA GLU A 3 -2.50 0.45 -19.08
C GLU A 3 -1.29 0.18 -18.17
N THR A 4 -0.06 0.49 -18.58
CA THR A 4 1.13 0.26 -17.76
C THR A 4 1.26 1.20 -16.55
N ASN A 5 0.50 2.30 -16.49
CA ASN A 5 0.80 3.38 -15.54
C ASN A 5 0.22 3.18 -14.13
N GLN A 6 -0.80 2.33 -13.93
CA GLN A 6 -1.44 2.18 -12.63
C GLN A 6 -0.67 1.21 -11.72
N LEU A 7 -0.20 0.09 -12.28
CA LEU A 7 0.54 -0.92 -11.51
C LEU A 7 1.88 -0.36 -11.02
N ASP A 8 2.61 0.34 -11.89
CA ASP A 8 3.89 0.95 -11.54
C ASP A 8 3.73 2.00 -10.42
N LYS A 9 2.70 2.84 -10.48
CA LYS A 9 2.39 3.80 -9.41
C LYS A 9 2.10 3.11 -8.08
N VAL A 10 1.28 2.07 -8.10
CA VAL A 10 0.94 1.33 -6.88
C VAL A 10 2.16 0.62 -6.32
N LYS A 11 3.01 0.04 -7.18
CA LYS A 11 4.27 -0.58 -6.76
C LYS A 11 5.17 0.42 -6.04
N THR A 12 5.38 1.61 -6.60
CA THR A 12 6.20 2.65 -5.96
C THR A 12 5.61 3.10 -4.63
N GLN A 13 4.28 3.30 -4.54
CA GLN A 13 3.63 3.66 -3.28
C GLN A 13 3.73 2.55 -2.24
N LEU A 14 3.51 1.30 -2.64
CA LEU A 14 3.58 0.15 -1.75
C LEU A 14 5.01 -0.05 -1.23
N GLU A 15 6.02 0.09 -2.09
CA GLU A 15 7.42 0.04 -1.68
C GLU A 15 7.76 1.14 -0.65
N ALA A 16 7.24 2.35 -0.82
CA ALA A 16 7.45 3.44 0.13
C ALA A 16 6.77 3.16 1.49
N ILE A 17 5.56 2.61 1.47
CA ILE A 17 4.83 2.21 2.68
C ILE A 17 5.61 1.11 3.42
N LEU A 18 6.04 0.06 2.71
CA LEU A 18 6.78 -1.06 3.29
C LEU A 18 8.16 -0.66 3.84
N LYS A 19 8.86 0.28 3.20
CA LYS A 19 10.16 0.78 3.68
C LYS A 19 10.07 1.56 4.99
N THR A 20 8.99 2.31 5.19
CA THR A 20 8.82 3.17 6.38
C THR A 20 8.14 2.46 7.53
N MET A 21 7.40 1.39 7.22
CA MET A 21 6.60 0.66 8.18
C MET A 21 7.44 -0.33 8.99
N LYS A 22 7.44 -0.16 10.31
CA LYS A 22 8.16 -1.07 11.21
C LYS A 22 7.35 -2.32 11.55
N PHE A 23 6.06 -2.16 11.84
CA PHE A 23 5.17 -3.25 12.26
C PHE A 23 3.72 -2.96 11.86
N GLY A 24 3.01 -3.99 11.38
CA GLY A 24 1.57 -3.94 11.13
C GLY A 24 1.15 -4.69 9.86
N SER A 25 0.07 -4.27 9.20
CA SER A 25 -0.41 -4.83 7.93
C SER A 25 -0.71 -3.76 6.88
N VAL A 26 -0.64 -4.14 5.60
CA VAL A 26 -1.12 -3.33 4.48
C VAL A 26 -2.19 -4.12 3.73
N THR A 27 -3.33 -3.51 3.48
CA THR A 27 -4.45 -4.12 2.74
C THR A 27 -4.63 -3.40 1.41
N LEU A 28 -4.66 -4.16 0.32
CA LEU A 28 -4.89 -3.66 -1.03
C LEU A 28 -6.28 -4.12 -1.49
N VAL A 29 -7.15 -3.19 -1.89
CA VAL A 29 -8.49 -3.52 -2.38
C VAL A 29 -8.53 -3.31 -3.89
N ILE A 30 -8.92 -4.37 -4.59
CA ILE A 30 -9.02 -4.41 -6.05
C ILE A 30 -10.48 -4.72 -6.39
N GLN A 31 -11.10 -3.87 -7.20
CA GLN A 31 -12.46 -4.04 -7.72
C GLN A 31 -12.46 -3.71 -9.21
N ASP A 32 -13.18 -4.51 -10.00
CA ASP A 32 -13.27 -4.36 -11.46
C ASP A 32 -11.90 -4.26 -12.17
N GLY A 33 -10.93 -5.04 -11.69
CA GLY A 33 -9.56 -5.05 -12.23
C GLY A 33 -8.74 -3.80 -11.92
N LYS A 34 -9.25 -2.88 -11.09
CA LYS A 34 -8.56 -1.64 -10.69
C LYS A 34 -8.30 -1.63 -9.20
N ILE A 35 -7.13 -1.11 -8.84
CA ILE A 35 -6.79 -0.85 -7.45
C ILE A 35 -7.55 0.40 -7.02
N ILE A 36 -8.44 0.25 -6.05
CA ILE A 36 -9.30 1.33 -5.56
C ILE A 36 -8.85 1.87 -4.20
N GLN A 37 -8.12 1.07 -3.41
CA GLN A 37 -7.77 1.45 -2.05
C GLN A 37 -6.50 0.74 -1.55
N ILE A 38 -5.70 1.48 -0.78
CA ILE A 38 -4.55 0.98 -0.04
C ILE A 38 -4.72 1.44 1.41
N GLU A 39 -4.83 0.50 2.35
CA GLU A 39 -4.87 0.79 3.79
C GLU A 39 -3.58 0.33 4.45
N LYS A 40 -2.98 1.22 5.25
CA LYS A 40 -1.84 0.91 6.11
C LYS A 40 -2.32 0.87 7.56
N ASN A 41 -2.17 -0.27 8.22
CA ASN A 41 -2.43 -0.44 9.64
C ASN A 41 -1.09 -0.62 10.37
N GLU A 42 -0.68 0.38 11.14
CA GLU A 42 0.54 0.30 11.96
C GLU A 42 0.21 0.05 13.42
N LYS A 43 0.89 -0.94 14.00
CA LYS A 43 0.77 -1.22 15.42
C LYS A 43 1.76 -0.34 16.18
N ILE A 44 1.31 0.83 16.61
CA ILE A 44 2.10 1.71 17.48
C ILE A 44 2.01 1.18 18.91
N ARG A 45 3.12 0.69 19.46
CA ARG A 45 3.27 0.48 20.90
C ARG A 45 3.93 1.72 21.49
N LEU A 46 3.14 2.49 22.22
CA LEU A 46 3.68 3.44 23.18
C LEU A 46 4.14 2.58 24.37
N GLY A 47 5.43 2.22 24.38
CA GLY A 47 6.08 1.79 25.62
C GLY A 47 6.05 2.94 26.64
N LYS A 48 6.22 2.62 27.92
CA LYS A 48 6.33 3.63 29.00
C LYS A 48 7.21 4.82 28.62
#